data_AF-A0A7V4UPM8-F1
#
_entry.id   AF-A0A7V4UPM8-F1
#
_cell.length_a   1.000
_cell.length_b   1.000
_cell.length_c   1.000
_cell.angle_alpha   90.00
_cell.angle_beta   90.00
_cell.angle_gamma   90.00
#
_symmetry.space_group_name_H-M   'P 1'
#
loop_
_entity.id
_entity.type
_entity.pdbx_description
1 polymer ?
#
loop_
_entity_poly.entity_id
_entity_poly.type
_entity_poly.pdbx_seq_one_letter_code
_entity_poly.pdbx_strand_id
1 'polypeptide(L)'
;MAALREKIGQMIMTGVKGEEPTQERRLLERYPFGGFILFSHNLKEPKQMLSLCRALWQKSKVQPPFIAIDHEGGRVHRLPAPFTRFPAAALLARRGNTDLAHRMGLTMARE
;
A
#
# COMPACT_ATOMS: atom_id res chain seq x y z
N MET A 1 -24.02 -16.79 -2.80
CA MET A 1 -23.78 -15.58 -3.63
C MET A 1 -23.47 -14.43 -2.70
N ALA A 2 -22.34 -13.74 -2.86
CA ALA A 2 -22.04 -12.53 -2.10
C ALA A 2 -23.13 -11.48 -2.31
N ALA A 3 -23.57 -10.80 -1.24
CA ALA A 3 -24.59 -9.76 -1.35
C ALA A 3 -24.07 -8.62 -2.25
N LEU A 4 -24.95 -7.91 -2.97
CA LEU A 4 -24.54 -6.80 -3.87
C LEU A 4 -23.64 -5.78 -3.16
N ARG A 5 -23.92 -5.50 -1.89
CA ARG A 5 -23.11 -4.62 -1.04
C ARG A 5 -21.67 -5.10 -0.89
N GLU A 6 -21.45 -6.41 -0.76
CA GLU A 6 -20.11 -6.98 -0.64
C GLU A 6 -19.35 -6.83 -1.96
N LYS A 7 -20.01 -7.10 -3.08
CA LYS A 7 -19.42 -6.91 -4.42
C LYS A 7 -19.02 -5.45 -4.65
N ILE A 8 -19.87 -4.50 -4.27
CA ILE A 8 -19.55 -3.07 -4.34
C ILE A 8 -18.38 -2.72 -3.42
N GLY A 9 -18.36 -3.25 -2.19
CA GLY A 9 -17.23 -3.05 -1.26
C GLY A 9 -15.90 -3.49 -1.86
N GLN A 10 -15.88 -4.64 -2.54
CA GLN A 10 -14.68 -5.17 -3.21
C GLN A 10 -14.18 -4.29 -4.38
N MET A 11 -14.99 -3.35 -4.88
CA MET A 11 -14.58 -2.39 -5.92
C MET A 11 -14.00 -1.08 -5.35
N ILE A 12 -13.95 -0.93 -4.02
CA ILE A 12 -13.52 0.30 -3.36
C ILE A 12 -12.19 0.08 -2.65
N MET A 13 -11.27 1.02 -2.87
CA MET A 13 -10.04 1.20 -2.10
C MET A 13 -10.15 2.46 -1.25
N THR A 14 -9.77 2.38 0.03
CA THR A 14 -9.82 3.53 0.96
C THR A 14 -8.49 3.76 1.65
N GLY A 15 -8.24 5.00 2.09
CA GLY A 15 -7.10 5.31 2.95
C GLY A 15 -7.30 4.82 4.38
N VAL A 16 -6.21 4.83 5.14
CA VAL A 16 -6.18 4.62 6.60
C VAL A 16 -5.71 5.91 7.27
N LYS A 17 -6.32 6.29 8.38
CA LYS A 17 -6.06 7.58 9.02
C LYS A 17 -4.76 7.61 9.81
N GLY A 18 -4.38 6.50 10.45
CA GLY A 18 -3.23 6.45 11.34
C GLY A 18 -2.34 5.23 11.12
N GLU A 19 -1.43 5.02 12.06
CA GLU A 19 -0.46 3.91 12.05
C GLU A 19 -1.09 2.57 12.44
N GLU A 20 -2.35 2.60 12.92
CA GLU A 20 -3.16 1.45 13.27
C GLU A 20 -4.59 1.63 12.77
N PRO A 21 -5.29 0.55 12.39
CA PRO A 21 -6.66 0.62 11.84
C PRO A 21 -7.71 0.71 12.96
N THR A 22 -7.51 1.58 13.93
CA THR A 22 -8.35 1.71 15.13
C THR A 22 -9.65 2.46 14.84
N GLN A 23 -9.56 3.56 14.08
CA GLN A 23 -10.71 4.44 13.80
C GLN A 23 -11.59 3.88 12.69
N GLU A 24 -11.00 3.12 11.78
CA GLU A 24 -11.67 2.49 10.64
C GLU A 24 -12.41 1.22 11.05
N ARG A 25 -12.16 0.67 12.25
CA ARG A 25 -12.69 -0.64 12.67
C ARG A 25 -14.19 -0.82 12.41
N ARG A 26 -15.02 0.18 12.74
CA ARG A 26 -16.47 0.14 12.47
C ARG A 26 -16.81 0.20 10.98
N LEU A 27 -16.03 0.93 10.19
CA LEU A 27 -16.20 1.03 8.74
C LEU A 27 -15.79 -0.27 8.07
N LEU A 28 -14.67 -0.87 8.49
CA LEU A 28 -14.13 -2.14 8.01
C LEU A 28 -15.01 -3.33 8.38
N GLU A 29 -15.66 -3.30 9.54
CA GLU A 29 -16.64 -4.31 9.95
C GLU A 29 -17.95 -4.19 9.15
N ARG A 30 -18.30 -2.98 8.69
CA ARG A 30 -19.54 -2.71 7.95
C ARG A 30 -19.41 -2.88 6.44
N TYR A 31 -18.23 -2.65 5.88
CA TYR A 31 -17.96 -2.71 4.45
C TYR A 31 -16.72 -3.57 4.18
N PRO A 32 -16.85 -4.67 3.42
CA PRO A 32 -15.71 -5.47 3.00
C PRO A 32 -15.01 -4.77 1.84
N PHE A 33 -14.18 -3.77 2.14
CA PHE A 33 -13.40 -3.06 1.12
C PHE A 33 -12.45 -4.00 0.38
N GLY A 34 -12.27 -3.77 -0.91
CA GLY A 34 -11.36 -4.54 -1.77
C GLY A 34 -9.90 -4.12 -1.61
N GLY A 35 -9.63 -2.94 -1.07
CA GLY A 35 -8.26 -2.52 -0.82
C GLY A 35 -8.07 -1.34 0.12
N PHE A 36 -6.82 -1.15 0.53
CA PHE A 36 -6.34 -0.03 1.31
C PHE A 36 -5.15 0.63 0.64
N ILE A 37 -5.09 1.97 0.66
CA ILE A 37 -3.91 2.73 0.22
C ILE A 37 -3.24 3.37 1.43
N LEU A 38 -1.92 3.20 1.53
CA LEU A 38 -1.09 3.72 2.62
C LEU A 38 -0.32 4.97 2.20
N PHE A 39 -0.21 5.91 3.13
CA PHE A 39 0.52 7.17 3.01
C PHE A 39 1.63 7.26 4.06
N SER A 40 2.50 8.27 3.96
CA SER A 40 3.63 8.44 4.87
C SER A 40 3.23 8.52 6.35
N HIS A 41 2.07 9.11 6.68
CA HIS A 41 1.57 9.18 8.07
C HIS A 41 1.09 7.83 8.63
N ASN A 42 1.01 6.78 7.80
CA ASN A 42 0.68 5.43 8.26
C ASN A 42 1.91 4.60 8.62
N LEU A 43 3.12 5.07 8.27
CA LEU A 43 4.32 4.24 8.14
C LEU A 43 5.46 4.80 9.00
N LYS A 44 5.89 4.04 10.02
CA LYS A 44 6.99 4.44 10.93
C LYS A 44 8.24 3.59 10.80
N GLU A 45 8.12 2.29 11.03
CA GLU A 45 9.24 1.35 10.99
C GLU A 45 8.76 -0.01 10.46
N PRO A 46 9.66 -0.85 9.90
CA PRO A 46 9.26 -2.09 9.23
C PRO A 46 8.35 -3.01 10.08
N LYS A 47 8.62 -3.11 11.38
CA LYS A 47 7.83 -3.95 12.31
C LYS A 47 6.40 -3.43 12.48
N GLN A 48 6.23 -2.12 12.64
CA GLN A 48 4.91 -1.48 12.70
C GLN A 48 4.17 -1.62 11.37
N MET A 49 4.83 -1.40 10.23
CA MET A 49 4.21 -1.54 8.90
C MET A 49 3.70 -2.96 8.65
N LEU A 50 4.50 -3.98 8.96
CA LEU A 50 4.09 -5.38 8.87
C LEU A 50 2.85 -5.64 9.74
N SER A 51 2.80 -5.05 10.93
CA SER A 51 1.67 -5.20 11.86
C SER A 51 0.41 -4.54 11.31
N LEU A 52 0.52 -3.32 10.75
CA LEU A 52 -0.57 -2.62 10.07
C LEU A 52 -1.08 -3.42 8.87
N CYS A 53 -0.20 -3.89 7.99
CA CYS A 53 -0.57 -4.67 6.81
C CYS A 53 -1.29 -5.96 7.20
N ARG A 54 -0.78 -6.70 8.19
CA ARG A 54 -1.44 -7.91 8.72
C ARG A 54 -2.81 -7.58 9.30
N ALA A 55 -2.92 -6.51 10.07
CA ALA A 55 -4.18 -6.10 10.68
C ALA A 55 -5.22 -5.77 9.61
N LEU A 56 -4.86 -5.05 8.53
CA LEU A 56 -5.76 -4.75 7.41
C LEU A 56 -6.13 -6.01 6.61
N TRP A 57 -5.15 -6.85 6.31
CA TRP A 57 -5.34 -8.08 5.53
C TRP A 57 -6.32 -9.03 6.22
N GLN A 58 -6.27 -9.13 7.55
CA GLN A 58 -7.14 -9.98 8.36
C GLN A 58 -8.57 -9.43 8.56
N LYS A 59 -8.87 -8.19 8.16
CA LYS A 59 -10.21 -7.59 8.37
C LYS A 59 -11.27 -8.13 7.43
N SER A 60 -10.88 -8.54 6.23
CA SER A 60 -11.82 -9.10 5.26
C SER A 60 -12.03 -10.58 5.52
N LYS A 61 -13.30 -10.97 5.68
CA LYS A 61 -13.71 -12.39 5.79
C LYS A 61 -14.04 -13.03 4.44
N VAL A 62 -14.06 -12.23 3.36
CA VAL A 62 -14.47 -12.67 2.03
C VAL A 62 -13.24 -13.04 1.20
N GLN A 63 -12.40 -12.04 0.93
CA GLN A 63 -11.11 -12.18 0.24
C GLN A 63 -10.11 -11.19 0.81
N PRO A 64 -8.82 -11.51 0.87
CA PRO A 64 -7.85 -10.57 1.37
C PRO A 64 -7.80 -9.29 0.52
N PRO A 65 -7.82 -8.11 1.17
CA PRO A 65 -7.80 -6.83 0.47
C PRO A 65 -6.43 -6.59 -0.16
N PHE A 66 -6.40 -5.82 -1.26
CA PHE A 66 -5.17 -5.21 -1.75
C PHE A 66 -4.63 -4.21 -0.72
N ILE A 67 -3.31 -4.14 -0.59
CA ILE A 67 -2.63 -3.10 0.16
C ILE A 67 -1.70 -2.38 -0.82
N ALA A 68 -1.99 -1.11 -1.07
CA ALA A 68 -1.35 -0.30 -2.09
C ALA A 68 -0.61 0.88 -1.48
N ILE A 69 0.35 1.42 -2.23
CA ILE A 69 1.19 2.54 -1.84
C ILE A 69 1.74 3.22 -3.10
N ASP A 70 1.88 4.55 -3.08
CA ASP A 70 2.58 5.29 -4.13
C ASP A 70 4.09 5.27 -3.86
N HIS A 71 4.75 4.17 -4.20
CA HIS A 71 6.21 4.05 -4.06
C HIS A 71 6.86 4.20 -5.44
N GLU A 72 7.04 5.42 -5.93
CA GLU A 72 7.55 5.67 -7.30
C GLU A 72 9.06 5.98 -7.33
N GLY A 73 9.59 6.50 -6.21
CA GLY A 73 10.94 7.04 -6.11
C GLY A 73 10.99 8.56 -6.27
N GLY A 74 12.17 9.13 -6.03
CA GLY A 74 12.37 10.57 -6.03
C GLY A 74 11.52 11.28 -4.97
N ARG A 75 10.64 12.19 -5.40
CA ARG A 75 9.78 12.97 -4.48
C ARG A 75 8.51 12.23 -4.05
N VAL A 76 8.08 11.20 -4.79
CA VAL A 76 6.91 10.40 -4.45
C VAL A 76 7.41 9.10 -3.81
N HIS A 77 7.67 9.22 -2.52
CA HIS A 77 8.21 8.15 -1.69
C HIS A 77 7.50 8.19 -0.34
N ARG A 78 6.94 7.05 0.09
CA ARG A 78 6.17 6.97 1.33
C ARG A 78 6.92 6.30 2.49
N LEU A 79 7.82 5.35 2.19
CA LEU A 79 8.49 4.54 3.21
C LEU A 79 9.54 5.36 4.01
N PRO A 80 9.58 5.33 5.34
CA PRO A 80 10.65 5.97 6.11
C PRO A 80 11.98 5.19 6.02
N ALA A 81 13.01 5.63 6.73
CA ALA A 81 14.19 4.80 6.95
C ALA A 81 13.77 3.47 7.64
N PRO A 82 14.44 2.33 7.37
CA PRO A 82 15.69 2.16 6.62
C PRO A 82 15.53 1.86 5.12
N PHE A 83 14.34 2.05 4.55
CA PHE A 83 14.06 1.72 3.14
C PHE A 83 14.87 2.57 2.15
N THR A 84 15.14 2.01 0.97
CA THR A 84 15.96 2.67 -0.06
C THR A 84 15.23 3.87 -0.63
N ARG A 85 15.89 5.03 -0.69
CA ARG A 85 15.40 6.17 -1.48
C ARG A 85 15.76 6.00 -2.95
N PHE A 86 14.84 5.43 -3.71
CA PHE A 86 14.99 5.27 -5.16
C PHE A 86 15.05 6.62 -5.90
N PRO A 87 15.77 6.72 -7.03
CA PRO A 87 15.81 7.94 -7.84
C PRO A 87 14.46 8.22 -8.51
N ALA A 88 14.26 9.47 -8.96
CA ALA A 88 13.10 9.82 -9.77
C ALA A 88 13.14 9.15 -11.15
N ALA A 89 11.98 8.76 -11.69
CA ALA A 89 11.86 8.14 -13.02
C ALA A 89 12.52 8.97 -14.14
N ALA A 90 12.48 10.30 -14.06
CA ALA A 90 13.15 11.18 -15.02
C ALA A 90 14.68 10.97 -15.09
N LEU A 91 15.32 10.57 -13.98
CA LEU A 91 16.75 10.24 -13.97
C LEU A 91 17.02 8.93 -14.71
N LEU A 92 16.16 7.93 -14.55
CA LEU A 92 16.24 6.68 -15.31
C LEU A 92 16.06 6.93 -16.81
N ALA A 93 15.08 7.76 -17.17
CA ALA A 93 14.83 8.12 -18.57
C ALA A 93 16.05 8.78 -19.23
N ARG A 94 16.75 9.68 -18.52
CA ARG A 94 17.99 10.31 -19.01
C ARG A 94 19.13 9.31 -19.26
N ARG A 95 19.11 8.14 -18.62
CA ARG A 95 20.08 7.06 -18.87
C ARG A 95 19.73 6.23 -20.11
N GLY A 96 18.49 6.29 -20.60
CA GLY A 96 18.06 5.57 -21.80
C GLY A 96 18.18 4.04 -21.69
N ASN A 97 18.20 3.50 -20.46
CA ASN A 97 18.43 2.08 -20.21
C ASN A 97 17.19 1.46 -19.52
N THR A 98 16.43 0.67 -20.27
CA THR A 98 15.21 0.00 -19.80
C THR A 98 15.48 -1.09 -18.77
N ASP A 99 16.62 -1.78 -18.86
CA ASP A 99 17.02 -2.81 -17.89
C ASP A 99 17.30 -2.20 -16.52
N LEU A 100 17.83 -0.97 -16.48
CA LEU A 100 17.99 -0.23 -15.23
C LEU A 100 16.63 0.10 -14.60
N ALA A 101 15.65 0.55 -15.40
CA ALA A 101 14.30 0.83 -14.92
C ALA A 101 13.60 -0.44 -14.40
N HIS A 102 13.73 -1.55 -15.13
CA HIS A 102 13.20 -2.84 -14.72
C HIS A 102 13.82 -3.34 -13.40
N ARG A 103 15.16 -3.28 -13.26
CA ARG A 103 15.84 -3.67 -12.02
C ARG A 103 15.47 -2.79 -10.83
N MET A 104 15.27 -1.49 -11.05
CA MET A 104 14.77 -0.59 -10.01
C MET A 104 13.38 -1.02 -9.54
N GLY A 105 12.45 -1.28 -10.46
CA GLY A 105 11.11 -1.75 -10.14
C GLY A 105 11.11 -3.07 -9.35
N LEU A 106 11.96 -4.03 -9.73
CA LEU A 106 12.10 -5.30 -8.99
C LEU A 106 12.67 -5.11 -7.59
N THR A 107 13.63 -4.19 -7.42
CA THR A 107 14.25 -3.92 -6.12
C THR A 107 13.24 -3.22 -5.21
N MET A 108 12.52 -2.24 -5.74
CA MET A 108 11.46 -1.52 -5.06
C MET A 108 10.30 -2.45 -4.63
N ALA A 109 9.95 -3.44 -5.44
CA ALA A 109 8.91 -4.42 -5.11
C ALA A 109 9.38 -5.48 -4.09
N ARG A 110 10.69 -5.65 -3.90
CA ARG A 110 11.27 -6.61 -2.96
C ARG A 110 11.36 -6.06 -1.53
N GLU A 111 11.48 -4.75 -1.38
CA GLU A 111 11.43 -4.06 -0.09
C GLU A 111 10.05 -4.20 0.59
#